data_AF-A0A4R9JED4-F1
#
_entry.id   AF-A0A4R9JED4-F1
#
_cell.length_a   1.000
_cell.length_b   1.000
_cell.length_c   1.000
_cell.angle_alpha   90.00
_cell.angle_beta   90.00
_cell.angle_gamma   90.00
#
_symmetry.space_group_name_H-M   'P 1'
#
loop_
_entity.id
_entity.type
_entity.pdbx_description
1 polymer ?
#
loop_
_entity_poly.entity_id
_entity_poly.type
_entity_poly.pdbx_seq_one_letter_code
_entity_poly.pdbx_strand_id
1 'polypeptide(L)'
;MGIKNLLQPVSSLSLHFFRIGYGFATTILIFRYFYYGWIHSYFIKPSFFFKHFGFEWIQPLPPFFTYLLFGVLLVTALGIFLGYFLRFNLFVFTIGFTWFHFSDSTIYLNHYYLISLLGFLLWLSPVSKSTFPIWQWKVWIINTKPIPKFWLYAFRLQMGLIYFFGGVAKLQPDWLFEALPLKLWLYQSEGKFPLLDPILGLPVTAYVFSWIGVVFDLSIPFLLCSKRFRFFAWFVVLFFHSFTSFLFPIGVFPIVMSISSLIFFAPDWPLRFTNRFLNNNQKISAIRQTNNRTKNQDQNVGSDFGFGFKYYILLTYLLLQVTIPFRHIYYPGQVIWTEEAIKYSWQVMVADKVGSATFILNGKSINPKDTLTEYQYRMMTIQPEHILQFAKYLQRREYESSGLKDVPVYVQSDVSINGKPSKPLFPPNEDLTKIKINFSPLKGLLR
;
A
#
# COMPACT_ATOMS: atom_id res chain seq x y z
N MET A 1 27.54 19.96 5.40
CA MET A 1 28.09 18.69 5.95
C MET A 1 27.12 17.50 5.80
N GLY A 2 25.81 17.66 6.01
CA GLY A 2 24.81 16.57 5.94
C GLY A 2 24.64 15.88 4.57
N ILE A 3 24.56 16.64 3.46
CA ILE A 3 24.37 16.09 2.11
C ILE A 3 25.55 15.19 1.68
N LYS A 4 26.79 15.62 1.99
CA LYS A 4 28.00 14.81 1.70
C LYS A 4 27.97 13.45 2.41
N ASN A 5 27.39 13.35 3.61
CA ASN A 5 27.22 12.07 4.34
C ASN A 5 26.14 11.18 3.70
N LEU A 6 25.08 11.76 3.13
CA LEU A 6 24.04 11.00 2.43
C LEU A 6 24.52 10.42 1.09
N LEU A 7 25.52 11.03 0.47
CA LEU A 7 26.10 10.54 -0.78
C LEU A 7 27.24 9.53 -0.59
N GLN A 8 27.68 9.28 0.65
CA GLN A 8 28.73 8.29 0.91
C GLN A 8 28.32 6.89 0.43
N PRO A 9 29.24 6.14 -0.17
CA PRO A 9 28.97 4.79 -0.65
C PRO A 9 28.73 3.84 0.52
N VAL A 10 27.72 2.97 0.37
CA VAL A 10 27.43 1.85 1.27
C VAL A 10 27.15 0.59 0.45
N SER A 11 27.31 -0.58 1.07
CA SER A 11 26.95 -1.85 0.44
C SER A 11 25.50 -1.83 -0.05
N SER A 12 25.26 -2.32 -1.27
CA SER A 12 23.94 -2.41 -1.90
C SER A 12 23.23 -3.73 -1.63
N LEU A 13 23.86 -4.67 -0.91
CA LEU A 13 23.39 -6.03 -0.71
C LEU A 13 21.99 -6.09 -0.07
N SER A 14 21.75 -5.28 0.96
CA SER A 14 20.42 -5.22 1.60
C SER A 14 19.33 -4.78 0.63
N LEU A 15 19.61 -3.91 -0.34
CA LEU A 15 18.63 -3.43 -1.31
C LEU A 15 18.43 -4.45 -2.45
N HIS A 16 19.47 -5.20 -2.82
CA HIS A 16 19.33 -6.37 -3.69
C HIS A 16 18.45 -7.45 -3.05
N PHE A 17 18.62 -7.72 -1.74
CA PHE A 17 17.77 -8.65 -1.02
C PHE A 17 16.31 -8.15 -0.94
N PHE A 18 16.13 -6.85 -0.66
CA PHE A 18 14.81 -6.22 -0.69
C PHE A 18 14.11 -6.41 -2.04
N ARG A 19 14.84 -6.25 -3.16
CA ARG A 19 14.32 -6.49 -4.51
C ARG A 19 13.85 -7.93 -4.71
N ILE A 20 14.60 -8.92 -4.20
CA ILE A 20 14.20 -10.34 -4.26
C ILE A 20 12.89 -10.52 -3.49
N GLY A 21 12.80 -9.99 -2.27
CA GLY A 21 11.59 -10.03 -1.46
C GLY A 21 10.38 -9.38 -2.14
N TYR A 22 10.58 -8.21 -2.74
CA TYR A 22 9.56 -7.52 -3.53
C TYR A 22 9.06 -8.37 -4.70
N GLY A 23 9.99 -8.91 -5.52
CA GLY A 23 9.63 -9.77 -6.64
C GLY A 23 8.87 -11.03 -6.22
N PHE A 24 9.30 -11.67 -5.13
CA PHE A 24 8.60 -12.83 -4.58
C PHE A 24 7.17 -12.50 -4.14
N ALA A 25 7.00 -11.42 -3.38
CA ALA A 25 5.70 -11.00 -2.89
C ALA A 25 4.75 -10.60 -4.03
N THR A 26 5.25 -9.89 -5.05
CA THR A 26 4.44 -9.51 -6.21
C THR A 26 4.12 -10.69 -7.12
N THR A 27 5.01 -11.68 -7.26
CA THR A 27 4.69 -12.95 -7.95
C THR A 27 3.53 -13.66 -7.25
N ILE A 28 3.58 -13.82 -5.93
CA ILE A 28 2.47 -14.41 -5.15
C ILE A 28 1.19 -13.62 -5.37
N LEU A 29 1.27 -12.29 -5.30
CA LEU A 29 0.10 -11.44 -5.49
C LEU A 29 -0.57 -11.67 -6.85
N ILE A 30 0.20 -11.61 -7.94
CA ILE A 30 -0.36 -11.80 -9.29
C ILE A 30 -0.85 -13.23 -9.48
N PHE A 31 -0.16 -14.23 -8.95
CA PHE A 31 -0.63 -15.61 -8.97
C PHE A 31 -2.00 -15.76 -8.27
N ARG A 32 -2.21 -15.10 -7.12
CA ARG A 32 -3.50 -15.10 -6.42
C ARG A 32 -4.63 -14.52 -7.26
N TYR A 33 -4.36 -13.51 -8.08
CA TYR A 33 -5.37 -12.96 -8.99
C TYR A 33 -5.90 -13.99 -9.99
N PHE A 34 -5.01 -14.84 -10.52
CA PHE A 34 -5.40 -15.98 -11.34
C PHE A 34 -6.14 -17.03 -10.51
N TYR A 35 -5.54 -17.47 -9.40
CA TYR A 35 -6.04 -18.57 -8.58
C TYR A 35 -7.44 -18.33 -8.02
N TYR A 36 -7.73 -17.13 -7.51
CA TYR A 36 -9.04 -16.79 -6.94
C TYR A 36 -10.05 -16.25 -7.96
N GLY A 37 -9.70 -16.20 -9.26
CA GLY A 37 -10.61 -15.67 -10.29
C GLY A 37 -10.91 -14.16 -10.12
N TRP A 38 -10.05 -13.42 -9.42
CA TRP A 38 -10.22 -11.99 -9.18
C TRP A 38 -10.11 -11.16 -10.44
N ILE A 39 -9.35 -11.64 -11.44
CA ILE A 39 -9.30 -10.99 -12.76
C ILE A 39 -10.71 -10.89 -13.35
N HIS A 40 -11.43 -12.01 -13.39
CA HIS A 40 -12.80 -12.02 -13.90
C HIS A 40 -13.73 -11.19 -13.02
N SER A 41 -13.67 -11.42 -11.70
CA SER A 41 -14.61 -10.82 -10.74
C SER A 41 -14.51 -9.30 -10.65
N TYR A 42 -13.31 -8.73 -10.78
CA TYR A 42 -13.06 -7.30 -10.61
C TYR A 42 -12.92 -6.52 -11.91
N PHE A 43 -12.60 -7.17 -13.04
CA PHE A 43 -12.33 -6.45 -14.28
C PHE A 43 -13.13 -6.91 -15.49
N ILE A 44 -13.75 -8.08 -15.45
CA ILE A 44 -14.52 -8.62 -16.58
C ILE A 44 -16.02 -8.58 -16.31
N LYS A 45 -16.43 -9.05 -15.13
CA LYS A 45 -17.84 -9.08 -14.72
C LYS A 45 -18.46 -7.67 -14.53
N PRO A 46 -17.75 -6.67 -13.97
CA PRO A 46 -18.34 -5.34 -13.80
C PRO A 46 -18.66 -4.65 -15.13
N SER A 47 -19.82 -3.98 -15.17
CA SER A 47 -20.27 -3.16 -16.29
C SER A 47 -19.99 -1.66 -16.11
N PHE A 48 -19.67 -1.26 -14.88
CA PHE A 48 -19.34 0.10 -14.48
C PHE A 48 -18.06 0.06 -13.63
N PHE A 49 -17.22 1.09 -13.73
CA PHE A 49 -15.93 1.16 -13.04
C PHE A 49 -15.78 2.51 -12.35
N PHE A 50 -15.60 2.48 -11.04
CA PHE A 50 -15.39 3.70 -10.26
C PHE A 50 -13.99 4.24 -10.50
N LYS A 51 -13.86 5.57 -10.56
CA LYS A 51 -12.63 6.25 -10.91
C LYS A 51 -11.97 6.87 -9.71
N HIS A 52 -10.64 6.86 -9.72
CA HIS A 52 -9.86 7.67 -8.81
C HIS A 52 -9.88 9.13 -9.28
N PHE A 53 -10.21 10.05 -8.39
CA PHE A 53 -10.04 11.48 -8.64
C PHE A 53 -8.64 11.80 -9.22
N GLY A 54 -8.61 12.54 -10.34
CA GLY A 54 -7.39 12.89 -11.08
C GLY A 54 -6.87 11.81 -12.04
N PHE A 55 -7.44 10.60 -12.03
CA PHE A 55 -7.06 9.48 -12.89
C PHE A 55 -8.26 8.89 -13.64
N GLU A 56 -9.29 9.70 -13.91
CA GLU A 56 -10.51 9.30 -14.62
C GLU A 56 -10.24 8.79 -16.05
N TRP A 57 -9.09 9.16 -16.63
CA TRP A 57 -8.62 8.72 -17.94
C TRP A 57 -8.13 7.27 -17.96
N ILE A 58 -7.86 6.64 -16.79
CA ILE A 58 -7.49 5.24 -16.71
C ILE A 58 -8.75 4.38 -16.84
N GLN A 59 -8.80 3.61 -17.92
CA GLN A 59 -9.92 2.72 -18.22
C GLN A 59 -9.50 1.25 -18.05
N PRO A 60 -10.43 0.38 -17.62
CA PRO A 60 -10.21 -1.06 -17.67
C PRO A 60 -9.96 -1.49 -19.12
N LEU A 61 -9.11 -2.50 -19.28
CA LEU A 61 -8.80 -3.04 -20.60
C LEU A 61 -9.90 -4.04 -21.01
N PRO A 62 -10.15 -4.23 -22.32
CA PRO A 62 -11.01 -5.29 -22.80
C PRO A 62 -10.56 -6.67 -22.28
N PRO A 63 -11.43 -7.68 -22.20
CA PRO A 63 -11.14 -8.91 -21.47
C PRO A 63 -9.84 -9.60 -21.85
N PHE A 64 -9.59 -9.76 -23.15
CA PHE A 64 -8.34 -10.34 -23.66
C PHE A 64 -7.10 -9.58 -23.17
N PHE A 65 -7.11 -8.25 -23.29
CA PHE A 65 -5.98 -7.41 -22.88
C PHE A 65 -5.80 -7.35 -21.36
N THR A 66 -6.89 -7.50 -20.59
CA THR A 66 -6.82 -7.64 -19.14
C THR A 66 -6.07 -8.91 -18.75
N TYR A 67 -6.43 -10.08 -19.29
CA TYR A 67 -5.69 -11.31 -19.01
C TYR A 67 -4.23 -11.25 -19.50
N LEU A 68 -3.99 -10.65 -20.67
CA LEU A 68 -2.64 -10.42 -21.19
C LEU A 68 -1.81 -9.55 -20.24
N LEU A 69 -2.38 -8.45 -19.73
CA LEU A 69 -1.72 -7.60 -18.74
C LEU A 69 -1.31 -8.40 -17.50
N PHE A 70 -2.21 -9.20 -16.93
CA PHE A 70 -1.88 -10.03 -15.77
C PHE A 70 -0.82 -11.10 -16.08
N GLY A 71 -0.81 -11.66 -17.29
CA GLY A 71 0.27 -12.55 -17.75
C GLY A 71 1.62 -11.84 -17.81
N VAL A 72 1.66 -10.64 -18.39
CA VAL A 72 2.87 -9.78 -18.43
C VAL A 72 3.34 -9.42 -17.01
N LEU A 73 2.41 -9.08 -16.11
CA LEU A 73 2.73 -8.79 -14.71
C LEU A 73 3.33 -9.99 -14.00
N LEU A 74 2.82 -11.20 -14.25
CA LEU A 74 3.37 -12.41 -13.64
C LEU A 74 4.80 -12.69 -14.12
N VAL A 75 5.04 -12.61 -15.43
CA VAL A 75 6.36 -12.82 -16.04
C VAL A 75 7.36 -11.77 -15.56
N THR A 76 6.96 -10.49 -15.53
CA THR A 76 7.84 -9.41 -15.07
C THR A 76 8.10 -9.49 -13.58
N ALA A 77 7.13 -9.88 -12.75
CA ALA A 77 7.33 -10.14 -11.32
C ALA A 77 8.36 -11.26 -11.08
N LEU A 78 8.24 -12.38 -11.81
CA LEU A 78 9.21 -13.46 -11.79
C LEU A 78 10.59 -12.98 -12.26
N GLY A 79 10.65 -12.18 -13.31
CA GLY A 79 11.89 -11.56 -13.78
C GLY A 79 12.56 -10.68 -12.72
N ILE A 80 11.78 -9.91 -11.94
CA ILE A 80 12.28 -9.12 -10.80
C ILE A 80 12.78 -10.04 -9.69
N PHE A 81 12.02 -11.07 -9.32
CA PHE A 81 12.41 -12.05 -8.30
C PHE A 81 13.73 -12.73 -8.67
N LEU A 82 13.82 -13.25 -9.88
CA LEU A 82 14.96 -14.00 -10.38
C LEU A 82 16.15 -13.10 -10.75
N GLY A 83 15.94 -11.82 -11.04
CA GLY A 83 16.99 -10.85 -11.37
C GLY A 83 17.36 -10.73 -12.85
N TYR A 84 16.49 -11.20 -13.75
CA TYR A 84 16.68 -11.06 -15.20
C TYR A 84 16.08 -9.75 -15.69
N PHE A 85 16.75 -9.09 -16.65
CA PHE A 85 16.32 -7.83 -17.28
C PHE A 85 15.72 -6.83 -16.30
N LEU A 86 16.36 -6.68 -15.13
CA LEU A 86 15.73 -6.14 -13.93
C LEU A 86 15.11 -4.76 -14.15
N ARG A 87 15.83 -3.85 -14.82
CA ARG A 87 15.32 -2.51 -15.12
C ARG A 87 14.08 -2.52 -16.00
N PHE A 88 14.05 -3.38 -17.02
CA PHE A 88 12.91 -3.52 -17.92
C PHE A 88 11.72 -4.11 -17.17
N ASN A 89 11.94 -5.22 -16.44
CA ASN A 89 10.88 -5.88 -15.69
C ASN A 89 10.30 -4.97 -14.60
N LEU A 90 11.14 -4.22 -13.87
CA LEU A 90 10.67 -3.20 -12.91
C LEU A 90 9.83 -2.12 -13.57
N PHE A 91 10.22 -1.63 -14.75
CA PHE A 91 9.47 -0.61 -15.47
C PHE A 91 8.08 -1.12 -15.88
N VAL A 92 8.04 -2.24 -16.62
CA VAL A 92 6.80 -2.82 -17.13
C VAL A 92 5.88 -3.22 -15.99
N PHE A 93 6.42 -3.89 -14.97
CA PHE A 93 5.64 -4.27 -13.79
C PHE A 93 5.06 -3.04 -13.09
N THR A 94 5.87 -2.01 -12.81
CA THR A 94 5.41 -0.84 -12.05
C THR A 94 4.32 -0.09 -12.81
N ILE A 95 4.47 0.13 -14.11
CA ILE A 95 3.46 0.82 -14.92
C ILE A 95 2.19 -0.03 -15.04
N GLY A 96 2.32 -1.32 -15.39
CA GLY A 96 1.16 -2.20 -15.55
C GLY A 96 0.40 -2.43 -14.23
N PHE A 97 1.14 -2.59 -13.12
CA PHE A 97 0.55 -2.74 -11.78
C PHE A 97 -0.21 -1.48 -11.38
N THR A 98 0.40 -0.31 -11.60
CA THR A 98 -0.24 0.98 -11.31
C THR A 98 -1.47 1.19 -12.18
N TRP A 99 -1.42 0.82 -13.47
CA TRP A 99 -2.58 0.90 -14.36
C TRP A 99 -3.74 0.05 -13.86
N PHE A 100 -3.52 -1.23 -13.55
CA PHE A 100 -4.63 -2.07 -13.07
C PHE A 100 -5.16 -1.57 -11.73
N HIS A 101 -4.28 -1.12 -10.82
CA HIS A 101 -4.72 -0.70 -9.50
C HIS A 101 -5.59 0.56 -9.57
N PHE A 102 -5.34 1.44 -10.55
CA PHE A 102 -6.10 2.68 -10.74
C PHE A 102 -7.28 2.55 -11.73
N SER A 103 -7.52 1.38 -12.33
CA SER A 103 -8.60 1.21 -13.30
C SER A 103 -10.00 1.12 -12.66
N ASP A 104 -10.06 0.70 -11.40
CA ASP A 104 -11.26 0.73 -10.55
C ASP A 104 -10.90 1.13 -9.12
N SER A 105 -11.52 2.20 -8.60
CA SER A 105 -11.26 2.66 -7.23
C SER A 105 -11.88 1.79 -6.13
N THR A 106 -12.79 0.88 -6.46
CA THR A 106 -13.34 -0.09 -5.49
C THR A 106 -12.32 -1.13 -5.04
N ILE A 107 -11.28 -1.39 -5.83
CA ILE A 107 -10.20 -2.32 -5.45
C ILE A 107 -9.01 -1.61 -4.80
N TYR A 108 -9.16 -0.32 -4.43
CA TYR A 108 -8.10 0.43 -3.79
C TYR A 108 -7.65 -0.23 -2.48
N LEU A 109 -6.35 -0.48 -2.37
CA LEU A 109 -5.72 -0.99 -1.17
C LEU A 109 -4.41 -0.24 -0.92
N ASN A 110 -4.19 0.18 0.34
CA ASN A 110 -2.94 0.85 0.74
C ASN A 110 -1.69 0.04 0.37
N HIS A 111 -1.74 -1.29 0.47
CA HIS A 111 -0.60 -2.13 0.14
C HIS A 111 -0.38 -2.30 -1.38
N TYR A 112 -1.40 -2.14 -2.21
CA TYR A 112 -1.20 -2.05 -3.68
C TYR A 112 -0.59 -0.72 -4.05
N TYR A 113 -1.02 0.37 -3.40
CA TYR A 113 -0.36 1.66 -3.53
C TYR A 113 1.13 1.56 -3.16
N LEU A 114 1.45 0.87 -2.05
CA LEU A 114 2.84 0.62 -1.66
C LEU A 114 3.62 -0.16 -2.73
N ILE A 115 3.04 -1.18 -3.34
CA ILE A 115 3.71 -1.97 -4.39
C ILE A 115 4.11 -1.07 -5.56
N SER A 116 3.20 -0.23 -6.06
CA SER A 116 3.53 0.77 -7.10
C SER A 116 4.69 1.68 -6.69
N LEU A 117 4.67 2.17 -5.46
CA LEU A 117 5.71 3.07 -4.94
C LEU A 117 7.08 2.40 -4.79
N LEU A 118 7.12 1.18 -4.26
CA LEU A 118 8.36 0.41 -4.11
C LEU A 118 8.91 -0.04 -5.47
N GLY A 119 8.04 -0.42 -6.40
CA GLY A 119 8.41 -0.70 -7.79
C GLY A 119 9.07 0.50 -8.46
N PHE A 120 8.46 1.68 -8.32
CA PHE A 120 9.02 2.94 -8.82
C PHE A 120 10.38 3.27 -8.17
N LEU A 121 10.49 3.16 -6.85
CA LEU A 121 11.74 3.38 -6.13
C LEU A 121 12.84 2.40 -6.57
N LEU A 122 12.52 1.12 -6.72
CA LEU A 122 13.46 0.10 -7.19
C LEU A 122 13.92 0.39 -8.61
N TRP A 123 12.99 0.74 -9.51
CA TRP A 123 13.29 1.10 -10.89
C TRP A 123 14.23 2.31 -10.97
N LEU A 124 13.95 3.35 -10.19
CA LEU A 124 14.75 4.58 -10.17
C LEU A 124 16.15 4.36 -9.58
N SER A 125 16.25 3.50 -8.56
CA SER A 125 17.47 3.21 -7.80
C SER A 125 18.61 2.65 -8.68
N PRO A 126 19.88 2.76 -8.24
CA PRO A 126 21.00 2.16 -8.95
C PRO A 126 20.93 0.63 -9.07
N VAL A 127 20.18 -0.04 -8.18
CA VAL A 127 20.03 -1.50 -8.15
C VAL A 127 19.34 -2.04 -9.41
N SER A 128 18.52 -1.23 -10.09
CA SER A 128 17.85 -1.66 -11.33
C SER A 128 18.84 -2.00 -12.45
N LYS A 129 20.07 -1.47 -12.40
CA LYS A 129 21.15 -1.78 -13.36
C LYS A 129 21.83 -3.13 -13.11
N SER A 130 21.48 -3.83 -12.03
CA SER A 130 22.05 -5.14 -11.72
C SER A 130 21.66 -6.19 -12.77
N THR A 131 22.64 -6.96 -13.20
CA THR A 131 22.46 -8.11 -14.11
C THR A 131 22.57 -9.46 -13.40
N PHE A 132 22.63 -9.47 -12.07
CA PHE A 132 22.87 -10.69 -11.30
C PHE A 132 21.60 -11.50 -11.05
N PRO A 133 21.50 -12.72 -11.61
CA PRO A 133 20.43 -13.64 -11.28
C PRO A 133 20.56 -14.17 -9.86
N ILE A 134 19.44 -14.55 -9.26
CA ILE A 134 19.37 -15.03 -7.87
C ILE A 134 20.25 -16.27 -7.64
N TRP A 135 20.34 -17.17 -8.62
CA TRP A 135 21.13 -18.41 -8.55
C TRP A 135 22.63 -18.16 -8.42
N GLN A 136 23.10 -17.00 -8.90
CA GLN A 136 24.52 -16.60 -8.82
C GLN A 136 24.82 -15.79 -7.55
N TRP A 137 24.15 -16.09 -6.43
CA TRP A 137 24.26 -15.32 -5.19
C TRP A 137 25.67 -15.20 -4.64
N LYS A 138 26.48 -16.24 -4.75
CA LYS A 138 27.90 -16.19 -4.36
C LYS A 138 28.71 -15.18 -5.18
N VAL A 139 28.33 -14.94 -6.43
CA VAL A 139 29.01 -13.99 -7.32
C VAL A 139 28.59 -12.57 -6.99
N TRP A 140 27.29 -12.31 -6.90
CA TRP A 140 26.83 -10.93 -6.69
C TRP A 140 27.06 -10.43 -5.27
N ILE A 141 27.08 -11.30 -4.26
CA ILE A 141 27.37 -10.90 -2.88
C ILE A 141 28.78 -10.28 -2.72
N ILE A 142 29.69 -10.59 -3.65
CA ILE A 142 31.06 -10.08 -3.69
C ILE A 142 31.19 -8.90 -4.67
N ASN A 143 30.51 -8.98 -5.82
CA ASN A 143 30.75 -8.09 -6.96
C ASN A 143 29.76 -6.92 -7.09
N THR A 144 28.74 -6.82 -6.24
CA THR A 144 27.82 -5.67 -6.30
C THR A 144 28.53 -4.36 -5.98
N LYS A 145 28.32 -3.35 -6.84
CA LYS A 145 28.83 -2.00 -6.62
C LYS A 145 28.12 -1.34 -5.43
N PRO A 146 28.83 -0.54 -4.62
CA PRO A 146 28.19 0.24 -3.57
C PRO A 146 27.24 1.28 -4.17
N ILE A 147 26.29 1.70 -3.36
CA ILE A 147 25.31 2.75 -3.70
C ILE A 147 25.39 3.90 -2.70
N PRO A 148 25.00 5.12 -3.09
CA PRO A 148 24.87 6.23 -2.16
C PRO A 148 23.87 5.91 -1.04
N LYS A 149 24.27 6.19 0.20
CA LYS A 149 23.50 5.93 1.43
C LYS A 149 22.07 6.49 1.39
N PHE A 150 21.87 7.58 0.64
CA PHE A 150 20.57 8.22 0.46
C PHE A 150 19.50 7.27 -0.08
N TRP A 151 19.85 6.38 -1.03
CA TRP A 151 18.91 5.38 -1.55
C TRP A 151 18.43 4.45 -0.44
N LEU A 152 19.32 3.93 0.40
CA LEU A 152 18.95 3.06 1.50
C LEU A 152 18.00 3.77 2.49
N TYR A 153 18.24 5.04 2.78
CA TYR A 153 17.35 5.82 3.64
C TYR A 153 16.01 6.13 2.99
N ALA A 154 15.95 6.34 1.68
CA ALA A 154 14.67 6.55 1.00
C ALA A 154 13.73 5.35 1.16
N PHE A 155 14.25 4.12 1.03
CA PHE A 155 13.46 2.91 1.27
C PHE A 155 13.06 2.77 2.75
N ARG A 156 13.97 3.05 3.69
CA ARG A 156 13.65 3.02 5.13
C ARG A 156 12.59 4.05 5.50
N LEU A 157 12.68 5.25 4.93
CA LEU A 157 11.71 6.32 5.12
C LEU A 157 10.36 5.88 4.55
N GLN A 158 10.29 5.40 3.31
CA GLN A 158 9.05 4.91 2.72
C GLN A 158 8.38 3.84 3.59
N MET A 159 9.14 2.83 4.04
CA MET A 159 8.61 1.79 4.91
C MET A 159 8.18 2.34 6.27
N GLY A 160 8.94 3.29 6.83
CA GLY A 160 8.64 3.92 8.11
C GLY A 160 7.39 4.80 8.07
N LEU A 161 7.16 5.52 6.97
CA LEU A 161 5.99 6.40 6.81
C LEU A 161 4.68 5.63 6.89
N ILE A 162 4.64 4.40 6.36
CA ILE A 162 3.42 3.58 6.37
C ILE A 162 3.04 3.20 7.79
N TYR A 163 4.01 2.75 8.60
CA TYR A 163 3.80 2.46 10.01
C TYR A 163 3.44 3.74 10.77
N PHE A 164 4.21 4.81 10.60
CA PHE A 164 4.01 6.06 11.31
C PHE A 164 2.61 6.63 11.06
N PHE A 165 2.21 6.79 9.80
CA PHE A 165 0.88 7.31 9.47
C PHE A 165 -0.23 6.32 9.79
N GLY A 166 0.01 5.01 9.68
CA GLY A 166 -0.93 3.98 10.15
C GLY A 166 -1.18 4.06 11.66
N GLY A 167 -0.16 4.43 12.45
CA GLY A 167 -0.27 4.69 13.88
C GLY A 167 -0.96 6.01 14.20
N VAL A 168 -0.61 7.09 13.49
CA VAL A 168 -1.26 8.40 13.62
C VAL A 168 -2.77 8.29 13.33
N ALA A 169 -3.14 7.54 12.30
CA ALA A 169 -4.52 7.28 11.93
C ALA A 169 -5.34 6.56 13.03
N LYS A 170 -4.67 5.82 13.92
CA LYS A 170 -5.28 5.14 15.06
C LYS A 170 -5.39 6.03 16.31
N LEU A 171 -4.84 7.25 16.28
CA LEU A 171 -4.97 8.23 17.38
C LEU A 171 -6.33 8.91 17.35
N GLN A 172 -7.40 8.13 17.51
CA GLN A 172 -8.78 8.58 17.47
C GLN A 172 -9.62 7.87 18.55
N PRO A 173 -10.70 8.50 19.06
CA PRO A 173 -11.42 8.01 20.24
C PRO A 173 -11.99 6.58 20.11
N ASP A 174 -12.59 6.23 18.97
CA ASP A 174 -13.19 4.92 18.73
C ASP A 174 -12.13 3.81 18.79
N TRP A 175 -10.89 4.12 18.42
CA TRP A 175 -9.77 3.20 18.52
C TRP A 175 -9.24 3.12 19.96
N LEU A 176 -8.81 4.25 20.53
CA LEU A 176 -8.07 4.28 21.81
C LEU A 176 -8.94 4.00 23.04
N PHE A 177 -10.12 4.60 23.09
CA PHE A 177 -10.96 4.63 24.30
C PHE A 177 -12.17 3.73 24.21
N GLU A 178 -12.59 3.35 23.00
CA GLU A 178 -13.73 2.45 22.82
C GLU A 178 -13.33 1.08 22.23
N ALA A 179 -12.15 0.98 21.59
CA ALA A 179 -11.64 -0.21 20.91
C ALA A 179 -12.64 -0.85 19.93
N LEU A 180 -13.52 -0.06 19.33
CA LEU A 180 -14.68 -0.57 18.59
C LEU A 180 -14.32 -1.42 17.36
N PRO A 181 -13.39 -1.00 16.47
CA PRO A 181 -13.04 -1.84 15.33
C PRO A 181 -12.52 -3.21 15.79
N LEU A 182 -11.70 -3.25 16.85
CA LEU A 182 -11.12 -4.48 17.38
C LEU A 182 -12.19 -5.38 18.03
N LYS A 183 -13.14 -4.80 18.77
CA LYS A 183 -14.27 -5.57 19.34
C LYS A 183 -15.03 -6.30 18.24
N LEU A 184 -15.33 -5.61 17.14
CA LEU A 184 -16.05 -6.19 16.01
C LEU A 184 -15.22 -7.25 15.28
N TRP A 185 -13.95 -6.97 14.98
CA TRP A 185 -13.12 -7.92 14.21
C TRP A 185 -12.70 -9.15 15.01
N LEU A 186 -12.49 -9.02 16.32
CA LEU A 186 -12.22 -10.16 17.20
C LEU A 186 -13.44 -11.06 17.32
N TYR A 187 -14.64 -10.48 17.49
CA TYR A 187 -15.89 -11.22 17.46
C TYR A 187 -16.08 -11.97 16.13
N GLN A 188 -15.83 -11.31 14.99
CA GLN A 188 -15.87 -11.95 13.67
C GLN A 188 -14.78 -13.03 13.45
N SER A 189 -13.79 -13.10 14.33
CA SER A 189 -12.69 -14.07 14.27
C SER A 189 -12.85 -15.22 15.25
N GLU A 190 -13.94 -15.26 16.01
CA GLU A 190 -14.28 -16.36 16.91
C GLU A 190 -14.32 -17.70 16.15
N GLY A 191 -13.81 -18.76 16.78
CA GLY A 191 -13.71 -20.10 16.21
C GLY A 191 -12.49 -20.31 15.31
N LYS A 192 -11.73 -19.27 14.96
CA LYS A 192 -10.49 -19.42 14.20
C LYS A 192 -9.33 -19.90 15.06
N PHE A 193 -9.37 -19.68 16.38
CA PHE A 193 -8.29 -20.07 17.28
C PHE A 193 -8.82 -20.69 18.58
N PRO A 194 -9.29 -21.95 18.56
CA PRO A 194 -9.98 -22.56 19.70
C PRO A 194 -9.23 -22.46 21.04
N LEU A 195 -7.89 -22.45 21.01
CA LEU A 195 -7.05 -22.32 22.21
C LEU A 195 -7.00 -20.89 22.80
N LEU A 196 -7.23 -19.86 21.98
CA LEU A 196 -7.17 -18.44 22.38
C LEU A 196 -8.54 -17.77 22.34
N ASP A 197 -9.55 -18.36 21.71
CA ASP A 197 -10.92 -17.83 21.64
C ASP A 197 -11.48 -17.39 23.01
N PRO A 198 -11.27 -18.13 24.12
CA PRO A 198 -11.73 -17.69 25.45
C PRO A 198 -11.11 -16.36 25.90
N ILE A 199 -9.91 -16.02 25.41
CA ILE A 199 -9.22 -14.78 25.70
C ILE A 199 -9.56 -13.73 24.64
N LEU A 200 -9.59 -14.09 23.35
CA LEU A 200 -9.88 -13.18 22.25
C LEU A 200 -11.29 -12.59 22.32
N GLY A 201 -12.26 -13.34 22.85
CA GLY A 201 -13.63 -12.87 23.06
C GLY A 201 -13.80 -11.89 24.22
N LEU A 202 -12.80 -11.73 25.10
CA LEU A 202 -12.92 -10.81 26.23
C LEU A 202 -12.86 -9.34 25.76
N PRO A 203 -13.74 -8.46 26.25
CA PRO A 203 -13.71 -7.04 25.90
C PRO A 203 -12.35 -6.38 26.17
N VAL A 204 -11.66 -6.79 27.24
CA VAL A 204 -10.34 -6.27 27.61
C VAL A 204 -9.27 -6.57 26.54
N THR A 205 -9.40 -7.69 25.82
CA THR A 205 -8.45 -8.07 24.76
C THR A 205 -8.49 -7.09 23.59
N ALA A 206 -9.68 -6.60 23.24
CA ALA A 206 -9.82 -5.56 22.23
C ALA A 206 -9.09 -4.26 22.63
N TYR A 207 -9.18 -3.85 23.89
CA TYR A 207 -8.45 -2.68 24.40
C TYR A 207 -6.94 -2.89 24.36
N VAL A 208 -6.45 -4.03 24.84
CA VAL A 208 -5.03 -4.37 24.81
C VAL A 208 -4.52 -4.36 23.37
N PHE A 209 -5.24 -4.97 22.43
CA PHE A 209 -4.83 -5.01 21.02
C PHE A 209 -4.87 -3.63 20.35
N SER A 210 -5.85 -2.79 20.70
CA SER A 210 -5.93 -1.41 20.24
C SER A 210 -4.67 -0.62 20.61
N TRP A 211 -4.27 -0.64 21.89
CA TRP A 211 -3.08 0.07 22.36
C TRP A 211 -1.78 -0.53 21.84
N ILE A 212 -1.67 -1.87 21.78
CA ILE A 212 -0.53 -2.56 21.16
C ILE A 212 -0.38 -2.11 19.70
N GLY A 213 -1.47 -2.05 18.94
CA GLY A 213 -1.45 -1.63 17.53
C GLY A 213 -0.89 -0.22 17.36
N VAL A 214 -1.34 0.75 18.16
CA VAL A 214 -0.86 2.15 18.11
C VAL A 214 0.61 2.24 18.50
N VAL A 215 0.98 1.64 19.63
CA VAL A 215 2.37 1.69 20.14
C VAL A 215 3.31 1.01 19.16
N PHE A 216 2.91 -0.13 18.59
CA PHE A 216 3.68 -0.82 17.56
C PHE A 216 3.89 0.08 16.35
N ASP A 217 2.82 0.58 15.73
CA ASP A 217 2.90 1.37 14.50
C ASP A 217 3.73 2.66 14.68
N LEU A 218 3.55 3.37 15.80
CA LEU A 218 4.28 4.62 16.06
C LEU A 218 5.74 4.40 16.46
N SER A 219 6.09 3.27 17.09
CA SER A 219 7.46 3.05 17.60
C SER A 219 8.33 2.23 16.65
N ILE A 220 7.75 1.31 15.87
CA ILE A 220 8.52 0.28 15.19
C ILE A 220 9.54 0.80 14.16
N PRO A 221 9.28 1.87 13.39
CA PRO A 221 10.28 2.41 12.46
C PRO A 221 11.53 2.92 13.19
N PHE A 222 11.35 3.54 14.36
CA PHE A 222 12.43 4.10 15.17
C PHE A 222 13.23 2.99 15.86
N LEU A 223 12.55 1.97 16.39
CA LEU A 223 13.18 0.81 17.00
C LEU A 223 14.00 0.00 15.99
N LEU A 224 13.51 -0.18 14.76
CA LEU A 224 14.25 -0.81 13.67
C LEU A 224 15.48 0.01 13.22
N CYS A 225 15.39 1.34 13.26
CA CYS A 225 16.53 2.21 13.00
C CYS A 225 17.62 2.08 14.07
N SER A 226 17.24 1.88 15.34
CA SER A 226 18.16 1.73 16.47
C SER A 226 18.99 0.45 16.39
N LYS A 227 20.32 0.58 16.38
CA LYS A 227 21.23 -0.58 16.35
C LYS A 227 21.03 -1.51 17.56
N ARG A 228 20.66 -0.97 18.72
CA ARG A 228 20.47 -1.71 19.97
C ARG A 228 19.22 -2.59 19.93
N PHE A 229 18.11 -2.04 19.44
CA PHE A 229 16.81 -2.70 19.50
C PHE A 229 16.40 -3.42 18.21
N ARG A 230 17.08 -3.16 17.08
CA ARG A 230 16.68 -3.64 15.77
C ARG A 230 16.34 -5.12 15.69
N PHE A 231 17.19 -5.99 16.25
CA PHE A 231 16.97 -7.43 16.13
C PHE A 231 15.70 -7.88 16.89
N PHE A 232 15.49 -7.34 18.09
CA PHE A 232 14.27 -7.58 18.87
C PHE A 232 13.04 -6.98 18.18
N ALA A 233 13.14 -5.73 17.72
CA ALA A 233 12.08 -5.05 16.97
C ALA A 233 11.67 -5.83 15.72
N TRP A 234 12.63 -6.41 15.00
CA TRP A 234 12.34 -7.25 13.84
C TRP A 234 11.56 -8.51 14.21
N PHE A 235 11.86 -9.17 15.34
CA PHE A 235 11.06 -10.29 15.81
C PHE A 235 9.62 -9.87 16.16
N VAL A 236 9.45 -8.69 16.78
CA VAL A 236 8.13 -8.10 17.04
C VAL A 236 7.37 -7.84 15.74
N VAL A 237 8.04 -7.33 14.68
CA VAL A 237 7.42 -7.18 13.34
C VAL A 237 6.90 -8.51 12.80
N LEU A 238 7.72 -9.56 12.85
CA LEU A 238 7.32 -10.89 12.37
C LEU A 238 6.12 -11.41 13.15
N PHE A 239 6.18 -11.36 14.48
CA PHE A 239 5.09 -11.80 15.34
C PHE A 239 3.80 -11.02 15.07
N PHE A 240 3.88 -9.69 15.04
CA PHE A 240 2.72 -8.82 14.82
C PHE A 240 2.05 -9.08 13.46
N HIS A 241 2.83 -9.15 12.38
CA HIS A 241 2.26 -9.39 11.03
C HIS A 241 1.75 -10.81 10.85
N SER A 242 2.44 -11.81 11.39
CA SER A 242 1.92 -13.19 11.39
C SER A 242 0.61 -13.27 12.17
N PHE A 243 0.58 -12.76 13.39
CA PHE A 243 -0.60 -12.79 14.25
C PHE A 243 -1.79 -12.05 13.64
N THR A 244 -1.58 -10.84 13.12
CA THR A 244 -2.65 -10.07 12.44
C THR A 244 -3.10 -10.70 11.13
N SER A 245 -2.20 -11.36 10.38
CA SER A 245 -2.56 -12.09 9.16
C SER A 245 -3.48 -13.27 9.41
N PHE A 246 -3.37 -13.92 10.58
CA PHE A 246 -4.22 -15.05 10.95
C PHE A 246 -5.60 -14.57 11.40
N LEU A 247 -5.65 -13.49 12.17
CA LEU A 247 -6.93 -12.94 12.65
C LEU A 247 -7.71 -12.26 11.53
N PHE A 248 -7.03 -11.42 10.74
CA PHE A 248 -7.68 -10.51 9.81
C PHE A 248 -7.30 -10.84 8.35
N PRO A 249 -8.24 -10.79 7.40
CA PRO A 249 -7.98 -11.07 5.99
C PRO A 249 -7.27 -9.89 5.29
N ILE A 250 -6.03 -9.60 5.68
CA ILE A 250 -5.25 -8.43 5.22
C ILE A 250 -4.35 -8.69 3.99
N GLY A 251 -4.58 -9.81 3.30
CA GLY A 251 -3.98 -10.09 2.00
C GLY A 251 -2.46 -10.32 2.04
N VAL A 252 -1.73 -9.80 1.06
CA VAL A 252 -0.26 -9.99 0.96
C VAL A 252 0.54 -9.06 1.88
N PHE A 253 -0.12 -8.10 2.54
CA PHE A 253 0.52 -7.06 3.33
C PHE A 253 1.49 -7.61 4.41
N PRO A 254 1.13 -8.63 5.21
CA PRO A 254 2.03 -9.22 6.21
C PRO A 254 3.35 -9.72 5.63
N ILE A 255 3.29 -10.37 4.46
CA ILE A 255 4.47 -10.90 3.76
C ILE A 255 5.35 -9.74 3.29
N VAL A 256 4.75 -8.74 2.63
CA VAL A 256 5.47 -7.56 2.13
C VAL A 256 6.15 -6.84 3.29
N MET A 257 5.43 -6.51 4.35
CA MET A 257 5.98 -5.74 5.48
C MET A 257 7.07 -6.50 6.23
N SER A 258 6.88 -7.81 6.45
CA SER A 258 7.86 -8.66 7.14
C SER A 258 9.16 -8.75 6.36
N ILE A 259 9.11 -9.05 5.07
CA ILE A 259 10.31 -9.19 4.23
C ILE A 259 10.99 -7.83 4.03
N SER A 260 10.20 -6.78 3.75
CA SER A 260 10.72 -5.43 3.51
C SER A 260 11.37 -4.81 4.75
N SER A 261 10.98 -5.20 5.97
CA SER A 261 11.58 -4.70 7.21
C SER A 261 13.08 -5.02 7.36
N LEU A 262 13.59 -6.00 6.62
CA LEU A 262 15.02 -6.32 6.60
C LEU A 262 15.90 -5.18 6.05
N ILE A 263 15.32 -4.22 5.32
CA ILE A 263 16.04 -3.01 4.84
C ILE A 263 16.59 -2.14 5.98
N PHE A 264 16.05 -2.27 7.19
CA PHE A 264 16.52 -1.55 8.36
C PHE A 264 17.82 -2.12 8.94
N PHE A 265 18.20 -3.36 8.58
CA PHE A 265 19.47 -3.97 8.99
C PHE A 265 20.68 -3.31 8.32
N ALA A 266 21.88 -3.72 8.76
CA ALA A 266 23.14 -3.22 8.22
C ALA A 266 23.18 -3.44 6.69
N PRO A 267 23.67 -2.49 5.88
CA PRO A 267 23.59 -2.59 4.41
C PRO A 267 24.24 -3.87 3.84
N ASP A 268 25.22 -4.41 4.56
CA ASP A 268 26.00 -5.62 4.27
C ASP A 268 25.52 -6.86 5.04
N TRP A 269 24.35 -6.82 5.69
CA TRP A 269 23.84 -7.95 6.47
C TRP A 269 23.76 -9.28 5.69
N PRO A 270 23.43 -9.31 4.38
CA PRO A 270 23.37 -10.59 3.65
C PRO A 270 24.74 -11.28 3.64
N LEU A 271 25.82 -10.52 3.46
CA LEU A 271 27.19 -11.05 3.49
C LEU A 271 27.56 -11.56 4.89
N ARG A 272 27.22 -10.80 5.94
CA ARG A 272 27.47 -11.22 7.33
C ARG A 272 26.74 -12.51 7.67
N PHE A 273 25.50 -12.63 7.20
CA PHE A 273 24.70 -13.83 7.38
C PHE A 273 25.34 -15.01 6.66
N THR A 274 25.64 -14.90 5.37
CA THR A 274 26.25 -15.99 4.60
C THR A 274 27.59 -16.44 5.16
N ASN A 275 28.42 -15.53 5.67
CA ASN A 275 29.72 -15.88 6.26
C ASN A 275 29.61 -16.64 7.60
N ARG A 276 28.48 -16.53 8.32
CA ARG A 276 28.26 -17.32 9.54
C ARG A 276 27.90 -18.78 9.24
N PHE A 277 27.24 -19.03 8.11
CA PHE A 277 26.81 -20.38 7.70
C PHE A 277 27.82 -21.07 6.78
N LEU A 278 28.53 -20.31 5.97
CA LEU A 278 29.63 -20.80 5.13
C LEU A 278 30.90 -20.60 5.94
N ASN A 279 31.37 -21.67 6.59
CA ASN A 279 32.52 -21.70 7.49
C ASN A 279 33.85 -21.38 6.76
N ASN A 280 33.97 -20.21 6.16
CA ASN A 280 35.01 -19.85 5.20
C ASN A 280 35.73 -18.57 5.67
N ASN A 281 36.48 -18.73 6.77
CA ASN A 281 37.27 -17.67 7.41
C ASN A 281 38.28 -16.99 6.46
N GLN A 282 38.64 -17.62 5.34
CA GLN A 282 39.62 -17.10 4.38
C GLN A 282 39.11 -15.96 3.48
N LYS A 283 37.79 -15.72 3.37
CA LYS A 283 37.25 -14.62 2.52
C LYS A 283 37.01 -13.30 3.26
N ILE A 284 36.99 -13.30 4.60
CA ILE A 284 36.81 -12.09 5.42
C ILE A 284 38.05 -11.18 5.33
N SER A 285 39.25 -11.75 5.20
CA SER A 285 40.50 -11.00 5.00
C SER A 285 40.55 -10.32 3.64
N ALA A 286 40.17 -11.01 2.56
CA ALA A 286 40.15 -10.45 1.20
C ALA A 286 39.14 -9.30 1.04
N ILE A 287 37.95 -9.40 1.68
CA ILE A 287 36.91 -8.37 1.65
C ILE A 287 37.25 -7.18 2.56
N ARG A 288 37.88 -7.40 3.73
CA ARG A 288 38.45 -6.31 4.54
C ARG A 288 39.57 -5.57 3.80
N GLN A 289 40.40 -6.28 3.05
CA GLN A 289 41.43 -5.67 2.20
C GLN A 289 40.82 -4.85 1.05
N THR A 290 39.71 -5.29 0.44
CA THR A 290 39.01 -4.49 -0.59
C THR A 290 38.34 -3.26 0.03
N ASN A 291 37.72 -3.36 1.21
CA ASN A 291 37.15 -2.20 1.92
C ASN A 291 38.21 -1.19 2.40
N ASN A 292 39.41 -1.65 2.75
CA ASN A 292 40.54 -0.75 3.08
C ASN A 292 41.21 -0.18 1.81
N ARG A 293 41.25 -0.93 0.70
CA ARG A 293 41.71 -0.43 -0.60
C ARG A 293 40.73 0.56 -1.23
N THR A 294 39.41 0.36 -1.15
CA THR A 294 38.42 1.36 -1.58
C THR A 294 38.47 2.60 -0.70
N LYS A 295 38.69 2.48 0.62
CA LYS A 295 38.97 3.65 1.47
C LYS A 295 40.20 4.47 1.03
N ASN A 296 41.22 3.83 0.48
CA ASN A 296 42.45 4.48 0.03
C ASN A 296 42.46 4.86 -1.48
N GLN A 297 41.67 4.19 -2.34
CA GLN A 297 41.49 4.56 -3.75
C GLN A 297 40.35 5.58 -3.95
N ASP A 298 39.30 5.56 -3.13
CA ASP A 298 38.20 6.54 -3.17
C ASP A 298 38.56 7.89 -2.53
N GLN A 299 39.76 8.03 -1.95
CA GLN A 299 40.33 9.36 -1.64
C GLN A 299 40.77 10.09 -2.92
N ASN A 300 41.03 9.35 -4.01
CA ASN A 300 41.43 9.90 -5.32
C ASN A 300 40.32 9.81 -6.38
N VAL A 301 39.20 9.13 -6.10
CA VAL A 301 37.97 9.31 -6.89
C VAL A 301 37.28 10.55 -6.37
N GLY A 302 37.69 11.69 -6.91
CA GLY A 302 37.04 12.98 -6.72
C GLY A 302 35.52 12.85 -6.73
N SER A 303 34.92 13.51 -5.76
CA SER A 303 33.52 13.57 -5.43
C SER A 303 32.65 14.16 -6.56
N ASP A 304 32.43 13.40 -7.62
CA ASP A 304 31.49 13.73 -8.70
C ASP A 304 30.22 12.86 -8.65
N PHE A 305 29.75 12.55 -7.45
CA PHE A 305 28.30 12.34 -7.27
C PHE A 305 27.61 13.70 -7.34
N GLY A 306 27.61 14.31 -8.53
CA GLY A 306 26.75 15.44 -8.83
C GLY A 306 25.29 15.05 -8.55
N PHE A 307 24.50 16.02 -8.08
CA PHE A 307 23.07 15.85 -7.85
C PHE A 307 22.35 15.74 -9.20
N GLY A 308 22.51 14.58 -9.86
CA GLY A 308 21.87 14.30 -11.14
C GLY A 308 20.36 14.29 -11.02
N PHE A 309 19.67 14.40 -12.16
CA PHE A 309 18.21 14.48 -12.28
C PHE A 309 17.44 13.47 -11.40
N LYS A 310 17.95 12.25 -11.26
CA LYS A 310 17.35 11.20 -10.41
C LYS A 310 17.20 11.58 -8.93
N TYR A 311 18.11 12.39 -8.39
CA TYR A 311 18.02 12.82 -6.99
C TYR A 311 16.95 13.89 -6.79
N TYR A 312 16.71 14.75 -7.77
CA TYR A 312 15.57 15.66 -7.75
C TYR A 312 14.26 14.89 -7.78
N ILE A 313 14.14 13.87 -8.66
CA ILE A 313 12.97 12.97 -8.66
C ILE A 313 12.80 12.30 -7.28
N LEU A 314 13.89 11.77 -6.70
CA LEU A 314 13.84 11.11 -5.39
C LEU A 314 13.42 12.08 -4.28
N LEU A 315 13.93 13.31 -4.28
CA LEU A 315 13.57 14.32 -3.29
C LEU A 315 12.10 14.72 -3.42
N THR A 316 11.63 14.98 -4.64
CA THR A 316 10.22 15.26 -4.93
C THR A 316 9.34 14.09 -4.47
N TYR A 317 9.74 12.85 -4.77
CA TYR A 317 9.04 11.66 -4.31
C TYR A 317 8.93 11.64 -2.77
N LEU A 318 10.04 11.82 -2.05
CA LEU A 318 10.04 11.78 -0.59
C LEU A 318 9.20 12.91 0.01
N LEU A 319 9.28 14.12 -0.57
CA LEU A 319 8.46 15.25 -0.15
C LEU A 319 6.97 14.92 -0.29
N LEU A 320 6.55 14.41 -1.46
CA LEU A 320 5.16 14.00 -1.70
C LEU A 320 4.71 12.90 -0.73
N GLN A 321 5.56 11.90 -0.46
CA GLN A 321 5.20 10.80 0.45
C GLN A 321 5.05 11.24 1.91
N VAL A 322 5.70 12.34 2.31
CA VAL A 322 5.51 12.96 3.62
C VAL A 322 4.27 13.86 3.64
N THR A 323 4.03 14.64 2.59
CA THR A 323 2.97 15.66 2.60
C THR A 323 1.58 15.15 2.21
N ILE A 324 1.49 14.25 1.23
CA ILE A 324 0.20 13.70 0.75
C ILE A 324 -0.64 13.11 1.88
N PRO A 325 -0.08 12.34 2.84
CA PRO A 325 -0.89 11.80 3.92
C PRO A 325 -1.54 12.84 4.81
N PHE A 326 -0.94 14.02 5.01
CA PHE A 326 -1.49 15.09 5.84
C PHE A 326 -2.62 15.90 5.19
N ARG A 327 -2.88 15.70 3.89
CA ARG A 327 -3.90 16.47 3.14
C ARG A 327 -5.28 16.46 3.79
N HIS A 328 -5.64 15.38 4.49
CA HIS A 328 -6.92 15.23 5.16
C HIS A 328 -7.20 16.30 6.22
N ILE A 329 -6.16 16.95 6.78
CA ILE A 329 -6.29 18.03 7.76
C ILE A 329 -7.04 19.25 7.18
N TYR A 330 -7.01 19.43 5.87
CA TYR A 330 -7.71 20.52 5.18
C TYR A 330 -9.21 20.25 4.93
N TYR A 331 -9.72 19.08 5.33
CA TYR A 331 -11.12 18.69 5.16
C TYR A 331 -11.80 18.62 6.54
N PRO A 332 -12.96 19.26 6.74
CA PRO A 332 -13.63 19.26 8.04
C PRO A 332 -14.20 17.89 8.40
N GLY A 333 -14.47 17.62 9.68
CA GLY A 333 -15.06 16.36 10.12
C GLY A 333 -14.07 15.18 10.15
N GLN A 334 -14.58 13.99 10.50
CA GLN A 334 -13.73 12.82 10.68
C GLN A 334 -13.44 12.11 9.36
N VAL A 335 -12.16 11.84 9.07
CA VAL A 335 -11.71 11.22 7.80
C VAL A 335 -12.35 9.86 7.54
N ILE A 336 -12.53 9.04 8.57
CA ILE A 336 -13.18 7.73 8.44
C ILE A 336 -14.67 7.85 8.07
N TRP A 337 -15.30 8.98 8.38
CA TRP A 337 -16.68 9.27 7.99
C TRP A 337 -16.72 9.85 6.59
N THR A 338 -15.96 10.92 6.33
CA THR A 338 -16.03 11.67 5.08
C THR A 338 -15.33 11.00 3.91
N GLU A 339 -14.35 10.13 4.18
CA GLU A 339 -13.43 9.50 3.22
C GLU A 339 -12.63 10.53 2.37
N GLU A 340 -12.70 11.81 2.71
CA GLU A 340 -11.97 12.83 1.98
C GLU A 340 -10.48 12.72 2.27
N ALA A 341 -9.68 12.60 1.21
CA ALA A 341 -8.23 12.39 1.28
C ALA A 341 -7.78 11.14 2.07
N ILE A 342 -8.67 10.16 2.31
CA ILE A 342 -8.31 8.88 2.96
C ILE A 342 -7.43 7.99 2.07
N LYS A 343 -7.66 8.02 0.75
CA LYS A 343 -6.80 7.34 -0.22
C LYS A 343 -5.42 8.01 -0.21
N TYR A 344 -4.38 7.18 -0.20
CA TYR A 344 -2.95 7.56 -0.19
C TYR A 344 -2.46 8.23 1.11
N SER A 345 -3.24 8.17 2.20
CA SER A 345 -2.84 8.70 3.51
C SER A 345 -2.45 7.64 4.53
N TRP A 346 -2.26 6.38 4.10
CA TRP A 346 -1.84 5.27 4.95
C TRP A 346 -2.79 4.99 6.12
N GLN A 347 -4.07 5.36 5.96
CA GLN A 347 -5.17 4.99 6.84
C GLN A 347 -5.43 3.49 6.68
N VAL A 348 -4.68 2.65 7.40
CA VAL A 348 -4.73 1.18 7.30
C VAL A 348 -5.41 0.59 8.53
N MET A 349 -6.50 -0.14 8.29
CA MET A 349 -7.26 -0.87 9.32
C MET A 349 -7.64 0.05 10.49
N VAL A 350 -8.43 1.09 10.22
CA VAL A 350 -8.77 2.15 11.20
C VAL A 350 -10.24 2.16 11.62
N ALA A 351 -11.12 1.54 10.84
CA ALA A 351 -12.55 1.50 11.09
C ALA A 351 -13.18 0.29 10.40
N ASP A 352 -14.29 -0.18 10.98
CA ASP A 352 -15.23 -1.08 10.33
C ASP A 352 -16.40 -0.24 9.79
N LYS A 353 -16.77 -0.42 8.51
CA LYS A 353 -17.84 0.35 7.88
C LYS A 353 -18.81 -0.57 7.16
N VAL A 354 -20.09 -0.37 7.41
CA VAL A 354 -21.18 -1.07 6.71
C VAL A 354 -22.19 -0.02 6.26
N GLY A 355 -22.68 -0.15 5.03
CA GLY A 355 -23.62 0.80 4.48
C GLY A 355 -24.68 0.16 3.59
N SER A 356 -25.74 0.91 3.35
CA SER A 356 -26.80 0.63 2.40
C SER A 356 -27.13 1.88 1.60
N ALA A 357 -27.40 1.71 0.30
CA ALA A 357 -27.80 2.82 -0.56
C ALA A 357 -28.93 2.41 -1.51
N THR A 358 -29.95 3.26 -1.60
CA THR A 358 -31.03 3.20 -2.59
C THR A 358 -31.11 4.55 -3.31
N PHE A 359 -31.07 4.54 -4.64
CA PHE A 359 -31.12 5.77 -5.43
C PHE A 359 -32.56 6.05 -5.87
N ILE A 360 -32.90 7.32 -6.01
CA ILE A 360 -34.23 7.75 -6.46
C ILE A 360 -34.04 8.61 -7.70
N LEU A 361 -34.70 8.21 -8.79
CA LEU A 361 -34.69 8.88 -10.09
C LEU A 361 -36.11 8.89 -10.65
N ASN A 362 -36.63 10.07 -11.01
CA ASN A 362 -38.00 10.23 -11.50
C ASN A 362 -39.07 9.56 -10.60
N GLY A 363 -38.89 9.65 -9.28
CA GLY A 363 -39.79 9.04 -8.29
C GLY A 363 -39.70 7.52 -8.16
N LYS A 364 -38.84 6.85 -8.94
CA LYS A 364 -38.61 5.40 -8.88
C LYS A 364 -37.37 5.08 -8.04
N SER A 365 -37.49 4.05 -7.20
CA SER A 365 -36.35 3.52 -6.45
C SER A 365 -35.51 2.61 -7.34
N ILE A 366 -34.20 2.82 -7.35
CA ILE A 366 -33.22 2.05 -8.11
C ILE A 366 -32.31 1.35 -7.10
N ASN A 367 -32.25 0.03 -7.19
CA ASN A 367 -31.33 -0.80 -6.41
C ASN A 367 -29.98 -0.88 -7.15
N PRO A 368 -28.87 -0.35 -6.58
CA PRO A 368 -27.57 -0.40 -7.25
C PRO A 368 -27.08 -1.81 -7.55
N LYS A 369 -27.56 -2.83 -6.82
CA LYS A 369 -27.20 -4.25 -7.04
C LYS A 369 -27.67 -4.79 -8.40
N ASP A 370 -28.63 -4.11 -9.05
CA ASP A 370 -29.08 -4.49 -10.41
C ASP A 370 -28.02 -4.16 -11.48
N THR A 371 -27.08 -3.26 -11.15
CA THR A 371 -25.98 -2.84 -12.05
C THR A 371 -24.61 -3.26 -11.53
N LEU A 372 -24.37 -3.06 -10.24
CA LEU A 372 -23.08 -3.25 -9.61
C LEU A 372 -22.90 -4.69 -9.14
N THR A 373 -21.66 -5.17 -9.18
CA THR A 373 -21.31 -6.40 -8.47
C THR A 373 -21.46 -6.21 -6.95
N GLU A 374 -21.65 -7.31 -6.21
CA GLU A 374 -21.76 -7.26 -4.74
C GLU A 374 -20.53 -6.58 -4.08
N TYR A 375 -19.33 -6.78 -4.63
CA TYR A 375 -18.11 -6.12 -4.15
C TYR A 375 -18.15 -4.60 -4.38
N GLN A 376 -18.53 -4.18 -5.59
CA GLN A 376 -18.66 -2.76 -5.93
C GLN A 376 -19.76 -2.08 -5.14
N TYR A 377 -20.90 -2.75 -4.91
CA TYR A 377 -21.96 -2.25 -4.05
C TYR A 377 -21.44 -1.97 -2.64
N ARG A 378 -20.81 -2.96 -2.01
CA ARG A 378 -20.23 -2.81 -0.66
C ARG A 378 -19.28 -1.62 -0.59
N MET A 379 -18.37 -1.49 -1.55
CA MET A 379 -17.42 -0.37 -1.59
C MET A 379 -18.07 0.98 -1.91
N MET A 380 -19.13 1.01 -2.70
CA MET A 380 -19.84 2.25 -3.03
C MET A 380 -20.60 2.79 -1.82
N THR A 381 -21.31 1.93 -1.09
CA THR A 381 -22.20 2.37 0.02
C THR A 381 -21.47 3.09 1.15
N ILE A 382 -20.18 2.82 1.36
CA ILE A 382 -19.39 3.39 2.46
C ILE A 382 -18.48 4.56 2.00
N GLN A 383 -18.49 4.92 0.72
CA GLN A 383 -17.63 5.94 0.13
C GLN A 383 -18.43 7.02 -0.61
N PRO A 384 -18.48 8.26 -0.08
CA PRO A 384 -19.23 9.36 -0.69
C PRO A 384 -18.90 9.61 -2.17
N GLU A 385 -17.62 9.57 -2.53
CA GLU A 385 -17.17 9.78 -3.92
C GLU A 385 -17.79 8.76 -4.88
N HIS A 386 -17.89 7.49 -4.46
CA HIS A 386 -18.49 6.43 -5.26
C HIS A 386 -20.00 6.63 -5.42
N ILE A 387 -20.70 7.02 -4.36
CA ILE A 387 -22.14 7.34 -4.42
C ILE A 387 -22.40 8.44 -5.46
N LEU A 388 -21.58 9.50 -5.47
CA LEU A 388 -21.69 10.60 -6.44
C LEU A 388 -21.39 10.14 -7.88
N GLN A 389 -20.39 9.28 -8.08
CA GLN A 389 -20.09 8.73 -9.39
C GLN A 389 -21.23 7.85 -9.92
N PHE A 390 -21.85 7.05 -9.05
CA PHE A 390 -22.98 6.22 -9.43
C PHE A 390 -24.23 7.06 -9.73
N ALA A 391 -24.49 8.13 -8.98
CA ALA A 391 -25.57 9.08 -9.29
C ALA A 391 -25.42 9.67 -10.71
N LYS A 392 -24.21 10.12 -11.07
CA LYS A 392 -23.91 10.65 -12.41
C LYS A 392 -24.02 9.59 -13.51
N TYR A 393 -23.68 8.34 -13.20
CA TYR A 393 -23.90 7.22 -14.10
C TYR A 393 -25.40 7.02 -14.37
N LEU A 394 -26.25 7.01 -13.33
CA LEU A 394 -27.70 6.88 -13.49
C LEU A 394 -28.30 8.03 -14.32
N GLN A 395 -27.90 9.27 -14.05
CA GLN A 395 -28.34 10.44 -14.84
C GLN A 395 -27.96 10.30 -16.32
N ARG A 396 -26.74 9.83 -16.60
CA ARG A 396 -26.29 9.60 -17.98
C ARG A 396 -27.10 8.52 -18.67
N ARG A 397 -27.38 7.41 -18.00
CA ARG A 397 -28.20 6.31 -18.55
C ARG A 397 -29.62 6.75 -18.84
N GLU A 398 -30.20 7.56 -17.96
CA GLU A 398 -31.53 8.13 -18.18
C GLU A 398 -31.52 8.98 -19.45
N TYR A 399 -30.56 9.89 -19.59
CA TYR A 399 -30.40 10.69 -20.80
C TYR A 399 -30.24 9.84 -22.08
N GLU A 400 -29.43 8.79 -22.04
CA GLU A 400 -29.24 7.88 -23.19
C GLU A 400 -30.51 7.11 -23.57
N SER A 401 -31.38 6.81 -22.59
CA SER A 401 -32.59 6.01 -22.80
C SER A 401 -33.83 6.83 -23.15
N SER A 402 -34.02 8.00 -22.53
CA SER A 402 -35.23 8.82 -22.64
C SER A 402 -35.00 10.19 -23.27
N GLY A 403 -33.74 10.61 -23.45
CA GLY A 403 -33.37 11.95 -23.93
C GLY A 403 -33.49 13.06 -22.88
N LEU A 404 -33.93 12.74 -21.66
CA LEU A 404 -34.12 13.72 -20.58
C LEU A 404 -32.77 14.19 -20.03
N LYS A 405 -32.53 15.50 -20.10
CA LYS A 405 -31.32 16.16 -19.59
C LYS A 405 -31.51 16.61 -18.15
N ASP A 406 -30.38 16.67 -17.42
CA ASP A 406 -30.29 17.27 -16.08
C ASP A 406 -31.29 16.74 -15.06
N VAL A 407 -31.64 15.45 -15.18
CA VAL A 407 -32.56 14.80 -14.25
C VAL A 407 -31.89 14.65 -12.88
N PRO A 408 -32.50 15.15 -11.79
CA PRO A 408 -31.91 15.06 -10.46
C PRO A 408 -31.89 13.60 -9.98
N VAL A 409 -30.81 13.23 -9.29
CA VAL A 409 -30.66 11.92 -8.68
C VAL A 409 -30.45 12.09 -7.19
N TYR A 410 -31.31 11.46 -6.39
CA TYR A 410 -31.25 11.48 -4.94
C TYR A 410 -30.80 10.12 -4.40
N VAL A 411 -30.42 10.07 -3.12
CA VAL A 411 -30.03 8.82 -2.47
C VAL A 411 -30.54 8.76 -1.03
N GLN A 412 -30.95 7.57 -0.60
CA GLN A 412 -31.03 7.19 0.81
C GLN A 412 -29.76 6.36 1.11
N SER A 413 -28.85 6.92 1.90
CA SER A 413 -27.48 6.39 2.07
C SER A 413 -27.08 6.25 3.53
N ASP A 414 -27.50 5.17 4.17
CA ASP A 414 -27.23 4.92 5.59
C ASP A 414 -25.91 4.18 5.81
N VAL A 415 -25.04 4.74 6.66
CA VAL A 415 -23.74 4.16 6.98
C VAL A 415 -23.56 4.06 8.50
N SER A 416 -23.17 2.87 8.94
CA SER A 416 -22.68 2.60 10.29
C SER A 416 -21.16 2.53 10.27
N ILE A 417 -20.53 3.21 11.22
CA ILE A 417 -19.09 3.13 11.48
C ILE A 417 -18.88 2.53 12.85
N ASN A 418 -18.01 1.52 12.93
CA ASN A 418 -17.58 0.90 14.18
C ASN A 418 -18.77 0.40 15.03
N GLY A 419 -19.84 -0.06 14.37
CA GLY A 419 -21.05 -0.57 15.03
C GLY A 419 -21.96 0.51 15.65
N LYS A 420 -21.65 1.80 15.47
CA LYS A 420 -22.51 2.91 15.91
C LYS A 420 -23.78 2.97 15.06
N PRO A 421 -24.90 3.53 15.57
CA PRO A 421 -26.14 3.67 14.80
C PRO A 421 -25.92 4.32 13.45
N SER A 422 -26.55 3.79 12.41
CA SER A 422 -26.38 4.29 11.06
C SER A 422 -26.87 5.72 10.92
N LYS A 423 -26.17 6.52 10.13
CA LYS A 423 -26.55 7.88 9.77
C LYS A 423 -26.45 8.07 8.25
N PRO A 424 -27.23 9.00 7.68
CA PRO A 424 -27.15 9.30 6.26
C PRO A 424 -25.83 10.00 5.91
N LEU A 425 -25.20 9.65 4.78
CA LEU A 425 -24.05 10.39 4.23
C LEU A 425 -24.47 11.68 3.52
N PHE A 426 -25.61 11.64 2.84
CA PHE A 426 -26.18 12.78 2.10
C PHE A 426 -27.64 13.02 2.52
N PRO A 427 -28.14 14.27 2.49
CA PRO A 427 -29.57 14.54 2.67
C PRO A 427 -30.40 13.82 1.59
N PRO A 428 -31.56 13.23 1.93
CA PRO A 428 -32.40 12.49 0.97
C PRO A 428 -32.96 13.35 -0.17
N ASN A 429 -32.97 14.67 0.01
CA ASN A 429 -33.48 15.67 -0.93
C ASN A 429 -32.37 16.46 -1.65
N GLU A 430 -31.11 16.06 -1.49
CA GLU A 430 -29.98 16.68 -2.18
C GLU A 430 -29.77 16.04 -3.56
N ASP A 431 -29.74 16.85 -4.62
CA ASP A 431 -29.43 16.39 -5.97
C ASP A 431 -27.92 16.15 -6.13
N LEU A 432 -27.54 14.87 -6.07
CA LEU A 432 -26.14 14.44 -6.10
C LEU A 432 -25.43 14.77 -7.40
N THR A 433 -26.16 14.97 -8.50
CA THR A 433 -25.56 15.21 -9.82
C THR A 433 -24.90 16.59 -9.90
N LYS A 434 -25.36 17.53 -9.07
CA LYS A 434 -24.81 18.89 -8.95
C LYS A 434 -23.55 18.95 -8.09
N ILE A 435 -23.27 17.92 -7.30
CA ILE A 435 -22.09 17.87 -6.43
C ILE A 435 -20.84 17.57 -7.27
N LYS A 436 -19.87 18.48 -7.21
CA LYS A 436 -18.59 18.36 -7.92
C LYS A 436 -17.51 17.80 -7.01
N ILE A 437 -16.86 16.73 -7.45
CA ILE A 437 -15.66 16.20 -6.80
C ILE A 437 -14.48 17.07 -7.26
N ASN A 438 -13.80 17.71 -6.31
CA ASN A 438 -12.62 18.54 -6.57
C ASN A 438 -11.73 18.57 -5.32
N PHE A 439 -10.70 19.42 -5.30
CA PHE A 439 -9.80 19.54 -4.15
C PHE A 439 -10.41 20.21 -2.92
N SER A 440 -11.58 20.83 -3.03
CA SER A 440 -12.31 21.43 -1.90
C SER A 440 -13.18 20.39 -1.19
N PRO A 441 -13.60 20.66 0.07
CA PRO A 441 -14.57 19.82 0.76
C PRO A 441 -15.85 19.60 -0.06
N LEU A 442 -16.31 18.35 -0.10
CA LEU A 442 -17.55 17.92 -0.73
C LEU A 442 -18.73 18.68 -0.10
N LYS A 443 -19.41 19.47 -0.94
CA LYS A 443 -20.63 20.19 -0.60
C LYS A 443 -21.81 19.22 -0.61
N GLY A 444 -22.60 19.19 0.46
CA GLY A 444 -23.74 18.28 0.61
C GLY A 444 -23.48 17.02 1.45
N LEU A 445 -22.23 16.79 1.86
CA LEU A 445 -21.89 15.71 2.79
C LEU A 445 -22.32 16.08 4.21
N LEU A 446 -23.06 15.21 4.89
CA LEU A 446 -23.36 15.32 6.33
C LEU A 446 -22.11 14.91 7.12
N ARG A 447 -21.67 15.71 8.10
CA ARG A 447 -20.37 15.57 8.78
C ARG A 447 -20.49 15.28 10.27
#